data_AF-A0A1U9XF01-F1
#
_entry.id   AF-A0A1U9XF01-F1
#
_cell.length_a   1.000
_cell.length_b   1.000
_cell.length_c   1.000
_cell.angle_alpha   90.00
_cell.angle_beta   90.00
_cell.angle_gamma   90.00
#
_symmetry.space_group_name_H-M   'P 1'
#
loop_
_entity.id
_entity.type
_entity.pdbx_description
1 polymer ?
#
loop_
_entity_poly.entity_id
_entity_poly.type
_entity_poly.pdbx_seq_one_letter_code
_entity_poly.pdbx_strand_id
1 'polypeptide(L)'
;MKIFIDDGSTNIKLAWLEDGDVKTLISPNSFKPEWSFSLLDDAAPANYEIDGEKFSFDPLSADAVVTTETRYQYSDVNVVAIQHALQQTGLKAQPVDVIVTLPISEYLDANNQKNKQNIERKKKNVMREVRVQGGMHLLFAVFPFFLKVFPLVSVFLRGLRMMNPF
;
A
#
# COMPACT_ATOMS: atom_id res chain seq x y z
N MET A 1 -4.89 7.98 12.55
CA MET A 1 -3.53 7.40 12.67
C MET A 1 -2.82 7.56 11.34
N LYS A 2 -1.51 7.83 11.32
CA LYS A 2 -0.74 7.97 10.08
C LYS A 2 0.16 6.78 9.82
N ILE A 3 0.12 6.25 8.60
CA ILE A 3 0.93 5.11 8.16
C ILE A 3 1.68 5.51 6.88
N PHE A 4 3.00 5.34 6.90
CA PHE A 4 3.88 5.58 5.77
C PHE A 4 4.10 4.28 5.02
N ILE A 5 3.92 4.30 3.71
CA ILE A 5 3.89 3.10 2.86
C ILE A 5 4.80 3.30 1.65
N ASP A 6 5.92 2.57 1.58
CA ASP A 6 6.69 2.38 0.34
C ASP A 6 6.08 1.17 -0.38
N ASP A 7 5.15 1.49 -1.28
CA ASP A 7 4.34 0.56 -2.06
C ASP A 7 5.02 0.18 -3.38
N GLY A 8 6.23 -0.38 -3.25
CA GLY A 8 7.00 -0.92 -4.37
C GLY A 8 6.38 -2.20 -4.95
N SER A 9 6.61 -2.45 -6.23
CA SER A 9 6.09 -3.64 -6.92
C SER A 9 6.64 -4.97 -6.44
N THR A 10 7.71 -4.97 -5.64
CA THR A 10 8.26 -6.20 -5.02
C THR A 10 7.74 -6.42 -3.61
N ASN A 11 7.77 -5.36 -2.79
CA ASN A 11 7.39 -5.40 -1.38
C ASN A 11 6.72 -4.08 -1.02
N ILE A 12 5.68 -4.19 -0.21
CA ILE A 12 5.05 -3.08 0.49
C ILE A 12 5.72 -2.95 1.87
N LYS A 13 6.24 -1.78 2.19
CA LYS A 13 6.87 -1.52 3.49
C LYS A 13 6.09 -0.45 4.24
N LEU A 14 5.68 -0.76 5.45
CA LEU A 14 4.89 0.13 6.31
C LEU A 14 5.76 0.62 7.45
N ALA A 15 5.52 1.86 7.87
CA ALA A 15 6.00 2.42 9.13
C ALA A 15 4.92 3.29 9.77
N TRP A 16 4.68 3.12 11.06
CA TRP A 16 3.74 3.95 11.83
C TRP A 16 4.25 4.14 13.25
N LEU A 17 3.65 5.11 13.95
CA LEU A 17 3.92 5.36 15.36
C LEU A 17 2.79 4.74 16.19
N GLU A 18 3.15 3.95 17.18
CA GLU A 18 2.23 3.33 18.13
C GLU A 18 2.87 3.38 19.52
N ASP A 19 2.17 3.97 20.49
CA ASP A 19 2.63 4.13 21.88
C ASP A 19 4.02 4.81 22.01
N GLY A 20 4.36 5.69 21.08
CA GLY A 20 5.65 6.38 21.05
C GLY A 20 6.78 5.61 20.36
N ASP A 21 6.54 4.35 20.00
CA ASP A 21 7.48 3.50 19.27
C ASP A 21 7.20 3.48 17.77
N VAL A 22 8.28 3.40 16.99
CA VAL A 22 8.19 3.20 15.55
C VAL A 22 8.01 1.71 15.26
N LYS A 23 6.87 1.37 14.68
CA LYS A 23 6.59 0.02 14.18
C LYS A 23 6.84 -0.03 12.68
N THR A 24 7.29 -1.18 12.19
CA THR A 24 7.53 -1.42 10.76
C THR A 24 7.02 -2.79 10.35
N LEU A 25 6.53 -2.90 9.12
CA LEU A 25 6.11 -4.18 8.54
C LEU A 25 6.54 -4.25 7.06
N ILE A 26 6.91 -5.44 6.59
CA ILE A 26 7.19 -5.69 5.18
C ILE A 26 6.28 -6.83 4.73
N SER A 27 5.49 -6.55 3.69
CA SER A 27 4.64 -7.52 3.01
C SER A 27 5.11 -7.73 1.58
N PRO A 28 5.25 -8.97 1.10
CA PRO A 28 5.54 -9.22 -0.30
C PRO A 28 4.34 -8.83 -1.18
N ASN A 29 4.62 -8.43 -2.42
CA ASN A 29 3.61 -8.19 -3.43
C ASN A 29 3.43 -9.45 -4.29
N SER A 30 2.69 -10.43 -3.76
CA SER A 30 2.45 -11.70 -4.45
C SER A 30 0.97 -12.07 -4.45
N PHE A 31 0.32 -11.82 -5.59
CA PHE A 31 -1.13 -11.96 -5.76
C PHE A 31 -1.47 -12.66 -7.06
N LYS A 32 -2.51 -13.49 -7.02
CA LYS A 32 -3.10 -14.14 -8.20
C LYS A 32 -4.44 -13.49 -8.55
N PRO A 33 -4.81 -13.41 -9.84
CA PRO A 33 -6.08 -12.85 -10.31
C PRO A 33 -7.27 -13.82 -10.15
N GLU A 34 -7.29 -14.56 -9.05
CA GLU A 34 -8.40 -15.42 -8.66
C GLU A 34 -8.46 -15.55 -7.15
N TRP A 35 -9.63 -15.91 -6.61
CA TRP A 35 -9.73 -16.31 -5.21
C TRP A 35 -9.12 -17.69 -5.00
N SER A 36 -8.42 -17.83 -3.89
CA SER A 36 -7.93 -19.12 -3.42
C SER A 36 -9.00 -19.80 -2.57
N PHE A 37 -9.00 -21.12 -2.59
CA PHE A 37 -9.88 -21.96 -1.77
C PHE A 37 -9.02 -22.88 -0.94
N SER A 38 -9.31 -22.98 0.37
CA SER A 38 -8.66 -23.97 1.24
C SER A 38 -9.66 -25.05 1.63
N LEU A 39 -9.28 -26.32 1.38
CA LEU A 39 -10.06 -27.52 1.75
C LEU A 39 -9.73 -28.02 3.16
N LEU A 40 -8.54 -27.67 3.67
CA LEU A 40 -7.99 -28.13 4.94
C LEU A 40 -7.36 -26.91 5.65
N ASP A 41 -7.56 -26.81 6.97
CA ASP A 41 -7.11 -25.79 7.93
C ASP A 41 -8.01 -24.57 8.24
N ASP A 42 -8.02 -24.25 9.54
CA ASP A 42 -8.82 -23.27 10.30
C ASP A 42 -8.59 -21.79 9.94
N ALA A 43 -7.77 -21.50 8.92
CA ALA A 43 -7.47 -20.13 8.49
C ALA A 43 -8.00 -19.88 7.06
N ALA A 44 -8.94 -18.93 6.96
CA ALA A 44 -9.49 -18.54 5.67
C ALA A 44 -8.41 -17.94 4.75
N PRO A 45 -8.40 -18.27 3.44
CA PRO A 45 -7.49 -17.66 2.49
C PRO A 45 -7.68 -16.13 2.44
N ALA A 46 -6.58 -15.40 2.25
CA ALA A 46 -6.60 -13.95 2.11
C ALA A 46 -7.10 -13.56 0.70
N ASN A 47 -8.42 -13.50 0.57
CA ASN A 47 -9.14 -13.19 -0.66
C ASN A 47 -9.67 -11.76 -0.66
N TYR A 48 -9.55 -11.10 -1.81
CA TYR A 48 -9.88 -9.69 -2.03
C TYR A 48 -10.74 -9.52 -3.28
N GLU A 49 -11.63 -8.54 -3.27
CA GLU A 49 -12.40 -8.10 -4.44
C GLU A 49 -12.32 -6.58 -4.57
N ILE A 50 -12.02 -6.09 -5.76
CA ILE A 50 -11.96 -4.67 -6.11
C ILE A 50 -12.57 -4.49 -7.49
N ASP A 51 -13.54 -3.58 -7.61
CA ASP A 51 -14.26 -3.28 -8.86
C ASP A 51 -14.79 -4.52 -9.62
N GLY A 52 -15.14 -5.59 -8.89
CA GLY A 52 -15.65 -6.86 -9.45
C GLY A 52 -14.57 -7.89 -9.79
N GLU A 53 -13.29 -7.49 -9.78
CA GLU A 53 -12.15 -8.38 -9.99
C GLU A 53 -11.72 -9.05 -8.68
N LYS A 54 -11.27 -10.31 -8.79
CA LYS A 54 -10.94 -11.16 -7.64
C LYS A 54 -9.45 -11.41 -7.56
N PHE A 55 -8.90 -11.28 -6.35
CA PHE A 55 -7.50 -11.53 -6.07
C PHE A 55 -7.32 -12.39 -4.82
N SER A 56 -6.22 -13.13 -4.76
CA SER A 56 -5.79 -13.81 -3.55
C SER A 56 -4.30 -13.66 -3.33
N PHE A 57 -3.90 -13.53 -2.07
CA PHE A 57 -2.48 -13.55 -1.70
C PHE A 57 -1.94 -14.98 -1.79
N ASP A 58 -0.81 -15.15 -2.47
CA ASP A 58 -0.10 -16.42 -2.52
C ASP A 58 1.38 -16.23 -2.11
N PRO A 59 1.78 -16.66 -0.90
CA PRO A 59 3.17 -16.53 -0.46
C PRO A 59 4.15 -17.39 -1.28
N LEU A 60 3.66 -18.40 -2.02
CA LEU A 60 4.46 -19.30 -2.85
C LEU A 60 4.51 -18.87 -4.31
N SER A 61 3.69 -17.90 -4.73
CA SER A 61 3.74 -17.39 -6.09
C SER A 61 5.03 -16.59 -6.25
N ALA A 62 5.90 -17.11 -7.12
CA ALA A 62 7.17 -16.49 -7.49
C ALA A 62 7.03 -15.54 -8.69
N ASP A 63 5.80 -15.25 -9.12
CA ASP A 63 5.53 -14.23 -10.14
C ASP A 63 5.72 -12.84 -9.53
N ALA A 64 6.98 -12.55 -9.20
CA ALA A 64 7.44 -11.21 -8.94
C ALA A 64 7.08 -10.38 -10.17
N VAL A 65 6.05 -9.54 -10.03
CA VAL A 65 5.69 -8.53 -11.03
C VAL A 65 6.98 -7.86 -11.46
N VAL A 66 7.36 -8.05 -12.73
CA VAL A 66 8.67 -7.63 -13.25
C VAL A 66 8.93 -6.18 -12.84
N THR A 67 10.03 -6.02 -12.11
CA THR A 67 10.37 -4.85 -11.33
C THR A 67 10.80 -3.69 -12.22
N THR A 68 9.83 -2.93 -12.70
CA THR A 68 9.81 -1.47 -13.00
C THR A 68 8.49 -1.09 -13.69
N GLU A 69 7.41 -1.83 -13.45
CA GLU A 69 6.17 -1.56 -14.13
C GLU A 69 5.50 -0.32 -13.52
N THR A 70 5.65 0.83 -14.19
CA THR A 70 4.97 2.08 -13.81
C THR A 70 3.45 1.88 -13.73
N ARG A 71 2.89 0.97 -14.54
CA ARG A 71 1.46 0.61 -14.48
C ARG A 71 1.06 0.01 -13.13
N TYR A 72 1.96 -0.69 -12.43
CA TYR A 72 1.69 -1.26 -11.12
C TYR A 72 1.21 -0.18 -10.14
N GLN A 73 1.80 1.01 -10.18
CA GLN A 73 1.45 2.09 -9.24
C GLN A 73 -0.02 2.51 -9.34
N TYR A 74 -0.67 2.25 -10.48
CA TYR A 74 -2.07 2.60 -10.72
C TYR A 74 -2.96 1.37 -10.93
N SER A 75 -2.48 0.18 -10.57
CA SER A 75 -3.20 -1.08 -10.76
C SER A 75 -4.02 -1.47 -9.54
N ASP A 76 -4.95 -2.39 -9.77
CA ASP A 76 -5.79 -3.03 -8.76
C ASP A 76 -4.94 -3.80 -7.76
N VAL A 77 -3.93 -4.53 -8.25
CA VAL A 77 -2.98 -5.29 -7.44
C VAL A 77 -2.25 -4.39 -6.44
N ASN A 78 -1.92 -3.14 -6.79
CA ASN A 78 -1.30 -2.23 -5.84
C ASN A 78 -2.23 -1.86 -4.68
N VAL A 79 -3.52 -1.62 -4.95
CA VAL A 79 -4.51 -1.31 -3.90
C VAL A 79 -4.72 -2.52 -3.00
N VAL A 80 -4.86 -3.71 -3.61
CA VAL A 80 -4.99 -4.99 -2.90
C VAL A 80 -3.75 -5.27 -2.04
N ALA A 81 -2.54 -5.03 -2.55
CA ALA A 81 -1.29 -5.22 -1.82
C ALA A 81 -1.16 -4.29 -0.61
N ILE A 82 -1.55 -3.01 -0.76
CA ILE A 82 -1.61 -2.06 0.35
C ILE A 82 -2.60 -2.54 1.41
N GLN A 83 -3.80 -2.96 0.99
CA GLN A 83 -4.82 -3.46 1.89
C GLN A 83 -4.38 -4.71 2.65
N HIS A 84 -3.77 -5.67 1.97
CA HIS A 84 -3.22 -6.87 2.58
C HIS A 84 -2.15 -6.52 3.63
N ALA A 85 -1.21 -5.64 3.29
CA ALA A 85 -0.16 -5.23 4.20
C ALA A 85 -0.70 -4.48 5.43
N LEU A 86 -1.76 -3.67 5.28
CA LEU A 86 -2.46 -3.02 6.39
C LEU A 86 -3.12 -4.05 7.33
N GLN A 87 -3.70 -5.12 6.81
CA GLN A 87 -4.30 -6.18 7.64
C GLN A 87 -3.27 -6.94 8.47
N GLN A 88 -2.05 -7.10 7.95
CA GLN A 88 -0.97 -7.77 8.67
C GLN A 88 -0.41 -6.94 9.84
N THR A 89 -0.74 -5.64 9.94
CA THR A 89 -0.29 -4.81 11.07
C THR A 89 -0.89 -5.22 12.41
N GLY A 90 -2.00 -5.97 12.42
CA GLY A 90 -2.74 -6.30 13.64
C GLY A 90 -3.52 -5.13 14.24
N LEU A 91 -3.49 -3.96 13.60
CA LEU A 91 -4.26 -2.80 14.03
C LEU A 91 -5.76 -3.09 13.96
N LYS A 92 -6.49 -2.67 14.99
CA LYS A 92 -7.95 -2.72 14.98
C LYS A 92 -8.49 -1.91 13.79
N ALA A 93 -9.52 -2.43 13.13
CA ALA A 93 -10.16 -1.76 12.00
C ALA A 93 -10.61 -0.34 12.37
N GLN A 94 -10.02 0.66 11.69
CA GLN A 94 -10.28 2.09 11.90
C GLN A 94 -9.85 2.91 10.67
N PRO A 95 -10.35 4.13 10.49
CA PRO A 95 -9.83 5.06 9.49
C PRO A 95 -8.36 5.39 9.74
N VAL A 96 -7.54 5.34 8.68
CA VAL A 96 -6.11 5.67 8.71
C VAL A 96 -5.76 6.64 7.60
N ASP A 97 -4.85 7.56 7.90
CA ASP A 97 -4.19 8.43 6.95
C ASP A 97 -2.98 7.71 6.35
N VAL A 98 -3.00 7.43 5.05
CA VAL A 98 -1.87 6.77 4.37
C VAL A 98 -1.03 7.76 3.58
N ILE A 99 0.28 7.61 3.70
CA ILE A 99 1.31 8.35 2.99
C ILE A 99 2.01 7.34 2.07
N VAL A 100 1.71 7.38 0.77
CA VAL A 100 2.28 6.44 -0.22
C VAL A 100 3.40 7.07 -1.05
N THR A 101 4.09 6.24 -1.83
CA THR A 101 5.17 6.69 -2.72
C THR A 101 4.76 6.72 -4.19
N LEU A 102 5.49 7.51 -4.98
CA LEU A 102 5.53 7.37 -6.44
C LEU A 102 6.98 7.34 -6.93
N PRO A 103 7.31 6.51 -7.93
CA PRO A 103 8.59 6.57 -8.61
C PRO A 103 8.90 7.99 -9.09
N ILE A 104 10.19 8.34 -9.15
CA ILE A 104 10.62 9.71 -9.48
C ILE A 104 10.11 10.13 -10.86
N SER A 105 10.21 9.24 -11.85
CA SER A 105 9.71 9.43 -13.21
C SER A 105 8.20 9.62 -13.29
N GLU A 106 7.45 9.14 -12.29
CA GLU A 106 6.00 9.29 -12.23
C GLU A 106 5.58 10.55 -11.47
N TYR A 107 6.35 10.93 -10.44
CA TYR A 107 6.05 12.10 -9.63
C TYR A 107 6.53 13.41 -10.26
N LEU A 108 7.61 13.37 -11.04
CA LEU A 108 8.15 14.53 -11.75
C LEU A 108 7.84 14.45 -13.24
N ASP A 109 7.53 15.60 -13.85
CA ASP A 109 7.42 15.74 -15.31
C ASP A 109 8.80 15.97 -15.96
N ALA A 110 8.82 16.13 -17.28
CA ALA A 110 10.04 16.37 -18.05
C ALA A 110 10.81 17.65 -17.65
N ASN A 111 10.16 18.57 -16.93
CA ASN A 111 10.76 19.82 -16.43
C ASN A 111 11.15 19.73 -14.95
N ASN A 112 11.17 18.52 -14.37
CA ASN A 112 11.39 18.28 -12.95
C ASN A 112 10.36 18.99 -12.04
N GLN A 113 9.17 19.27 -12.55
CA GLN A 113 8.05 19.79 -11.75
C GLN A 113 7.12 18.66 -11.33
N LYS A 114 6.33 18.88 -10.28
CA LYS A 114 5.38 17.85 -9.81
C LYS A 114 4.35 17.55 -10.89
N ASN A 115 4.29 16.30 -11.33
CA ASN A 115 3.25 15.81 -12.22
C ASN A 115 1.93 15.64 -11.44
N LYS A 116 1.14 16.72 -11.39
CA LYS A 116 -0.14 16.75 -10.67
C LYS A 116 -1.13 15.70 -11.17
N GLN A 117 -1.12 15.39 -12.47
CA GLN A 117 -2.03 14.41 -13.04
C GLN A 117 -1.75 13.00 -12.51
N ASN A 118 -0.48 12.59 -12.51
CA ASN A 118 -0.06 11.30 -11.97
C ASN A 118 -0.31 11.18 -10.47
N ILE A 119 -0.03 12.26 -9.72
CA ILE A 119 -0.30 12.32 -8.28
C ILE A 119 -1.80 12.13 -7.99
N GLU A 120 -2.67 12.86 -8.69
CA GLU A 120 -4.12 12.72 -8.51
C GLU A 120 -4.64 11.35 -8.98
N ARG A 121 -4.06 10.79 -10.05
CA ARG A 121 -4.39 9.43 -10.49
C ARG A 121 -4.05 8.40 -9.43
N LYS A 122 -2.88 8.51 -8.81
CA LYS A 122 -2.44 7.61 -7.73
C LYS A 122 -3.31 7.75 -6.49
N LYS A 123 -3.68 8.98 -6.10
CA LYS A 123 -4.67 9.22 -5.02
C LYS A 123 -5.96 8.48 -5.29
N LYS A 124 -6.55 8.68 -6.47
CA LYS A 124 -7.80 8.03 -6.87
C LYS A 124 -7.67 6.52 -6.82
N ASN A 125 -6.53 5.96 -7.24
CA ASN A 125 -6.32 4.51 -7.17
C ASN A 125 -6.30 4.00 -5.72
N VAL A 126 -5.50 4.60 -4.84
CA VAL A 126 -5.35 4.16 -3.44
C VAL A 126 -6.63 4.35 -2.62
N MET A 127 -7.52 5.26 -3.03
CA MET A 127 -8.82 5.46 -2.38
C MET A 127 -9.91 4.46 -2.80
N ARG A 128 -9.63 3.55 -3.75
CA ARG A 128 -10.61 2.54 -4.18
C ARG A 128 -10.95 1.58 -3.04
N GLU A 129 -12.21 1.18 -2.98
CA GLU A 129 -12.68 0.23 -1.98
C GLU A 129 -12.20 -1.19 -2.32
N VAL A 130 -11.67 -1.89 -1.32
CA VAL A 130 -11.31 -3.31 -1.40
C VAL A 130 -12.16 -4.08 -0.41
N ARG A 131 -12.86 -5.10 -0.90
CA ARG A 131 -13.60 -6.05 -0.07
C ARG A 131 -12.72 -7.22 0.28
N VAL A 132 -12.84 -7.71 1.52
CA VAL A 132 -12.00 -8.78 2.07
C VAL A 132 -12.93 -9.91 2.46
N GLN A 133 -12.64 -11.13 2.03
CA GLN A 133 -13.44 -12.29 2.41
C GLN A 133 -13.37 -12.49 3.93
N GLY A 134 -14.54 -12.60 4.59
CA GLY A 134 -14.64 -12.92 6.01
C GLY A 134 -14.24 -11.80 6.99
N GLY A 135 -13.95 -10.58 6.51
CA GLY A 135 -13.43 -9.49 7.35
C GLY A 135 -14.21 -8.18 7.25
N MET A 136 -13.99 -7.30 8.22
CA MET A 136 -14.58 -5.96 8.31
C MET A 136 -13.76 -4.96 7.47
N HIS A 137 -14.45 -4.13 6.70
CA HIS A 137 -13.86 -3.14 5.79
C HIS A 137 -12.96 -2.15 6.54
N LEU A 138 -11.77 -1.89 6.00
CA LEU A 138 -10.93 -0.76 6.36
C LEU A 138 -11.03 0.24 5.20
N LEU A 139 -11.53 1.45 5.45
CA LEU A 139 -11.55 2.53 4.45
C LEU A 139 -11.02 3.86 5.02
N PHE A 140 -10.47 4.62 4.09
CA PHE A 140 -9.23 5.41 4.16
C PHE A 140 -9.39 6.91 4.50
N ALA A 141 -8.26 7.56 4.78
CA ALA A 141 -7.96 8.92 4.33
C ALA A 141 -6.55 8.97 3.69
N VAL A 142 -6.35 9.77 2.63
CA VAL A 142 -5.09 9.81 1.84
C VAL A 142 -4.54 11.24 1.76
N PHE A 143 -3.39 11.51 2.40
CA PHE A 143 -2.62 12.78 2.32
C PHE A 143 -1.21 12.60 2.92
N PRO A 144 -0.12 13.28 2.46
CA PRO A 144 0.32 13.68 1.12
C PRO A 144 1.36 12.68 0.53
N PHE A 145 1.80 12.90 -0.72
CA PHE A 145 2.75 12.04 -1.45
C PHE A 145 4.20 12.37 -1.17
N PHE A 146 5.06 11.34 -1.12
CA PHE A 146 6.51 11.52 -1.14
C PHE A 146 7.15 10.94 -2.41
N LEU A 147 8.16 11.67 -2.88
CA LEU A 147 9.03 11.27 -3.98
C LEU A 147 9.91 10.09 -3.52
N LYS A 148 9.95 9.00 -4.29
CA LYS A 148 10.76 7.80 -4.04
C LYS A 148 12.27 8.02 -4.28
N VAL A 149 12.86 9.05 -3.66
CA VAL A 149 14.33 9.25 -3.61
C VAL A 149 14.89 8.96 -2.23
N PHE A 150 14.05 8.89 -1.20
CA PHE A 150 14.49 8.78 0.18
C PHE A 150 14.11 7.42 0.77
N PRO A 151 15.00 6.78 1.57
CA PRO A 151 14.66 5.59 2.34
C PRO A 151 13.42 5.87 3.20
N LEU A 152 12.53 4.87 3.36
CA LEU A 152 11.30 4.99 4.17
C LEU A 152 11.58 5.62 5.55
N VAL A 153 12.72 5.27 6.17
CA VAL A 153 13.19 5.84 7.45
C VAL A 153 13.43 7.35 7.37
N SER A 154 14.02 7.85 6.29
CA SER A 154 14.27 9.30 6.09
C SER A 154 12.96 10.06 5.82
N VAL A 155 12.04 9.46 5.06
CA VAL A 155 10.69 10.01 4.84
C VAL A 155 9.90 10.05 6.15
N PHE A 156 9.95 8.98 6.94
CA PHE A 156 9.29 8.87 8.23
C PHE A 156 9.82 9.88 9.25
N LEU A 157 11.15 9.98 9.41
CA LEU A 157 11.78 10.95 10.31
C LEU A 157 11.52 12.41 9.89
N ARG A 158 11.48 12.71 8.59
CA ARG A 158 11.06 14.03 8.09
C ARG A 158 9.56 14.28 8.30
N GLY A 159 8.72 13.26 8.12
CA GLY A 159 7.28 13.32 8.39
C GLY A 159 6.99 13.65 9.86
N LEU A 160 7.67 12.97 10.79
CA LEU A 160 7.64 13.28 12.23
C LEU A 160 8.09 14.71 12.52
N ARG A 161 9.21 15.17 11.93
CA ARG A 161 9.71 16.55 12.09
C ARG A 161 8.76 17.62 11.52
N MET A 162 8.00 17.33 10.47
CA MET A 162 7.01 18.27 9.93
C MET A 162 5.71 18.30 10.73
N MET A 163 5.45 17.28 11.56
CA MET A 163 4.26 17.19 12.41
C MET A 163 4.44 17.80 13.80
N ASN A 164 5.69 17.99 14.24
CA ASN A 164 6.05 18.86 15.37
C ASN A 164 6.83 20.08 14.85
N PRO A 165 6.16 21.16 14.42
CA PRO A 165 6.79 22.46 14.53
C PRO A 165 6.81 22.78 16.03
N PHE A 166 8.00 23.00 16.59
CA PHE A 166 8.31 23.23 18.02
C PHE A 166 8.62 21.96 18.83
#